data_AF-A0A314LGQ7-F1
#
_entry.id   AF-A0A314LGQ7-F1
#
_cell.length_a   1.000
_cell.length_b   1.000
_cell.length_c   1.000
_cell.angle_alpha   90.00
_cell.angle_beta   90.00
_cell.angle_gamma   90.00
#
_symmetry.space_group_name_H-M   'P 1'
#
loop_
_entity.id
_entity.type
_entity.pdbx_description
1 polymer ?
#
loop_
_entity_poly.entity_id
_entity_poly.type
_entity_poly.pdbx_seq_one_letter_code
_entity_poly.pdbx_strand_id
1 'polypeptide(L)'
;LISLSPERTSLGKSNTTTSRLAQNCLAVFANNHRMRMAEHSCYVKAALALNIHEERVRRMNKTFSSFPHPLNPPPPEANPGGTMAFIKVQKTRAYFKRFQVKFKRRREGKTDYRARNRLINQDKNKYNTPKYRFVVRFTNRDIIAQIVSASIAGDMILASAYARELPKYGLKVGLTNYAAAYCTGLLLARRVLKKLEMDEEYQGNPEASGEDYSVEPAESRRPFRALLDVGLIRTTTGNRVFGALKGALDGGLDIPHSEKRFAGFSKDSKQLDADVHRKYIYGGHVATYMKTLTEDEPEKYQSHFSEYIKQGLEADDLEEMYKKVHAAIRADPSPKKSEKQPPKQHKRYNLKKLTYEERKAKLIERLNALNSAAGNDDDEEDDD
;
A
#
# COMPACT_ATOMS: atom_id res chain seq x y z
N LEU A 1 -53.36 20.31 21.40
CA LEU A 1 -54.46 19.42 20.96
C LEU A 1 -54.10 18.84 19.60
N ILE A 2 -54.43 17.57 19.43
CA ILE A 2 -53.82 16.60 18.52
C ILE A 2 -54.32 16.75 17.06
N SER A 3 -53.37 16.52 16.13
CA SER A 3 -53.49 16.04 14.73
C SER A 3 -54.40 16.75 13.73
N LEU A 4 -53.91 16.91 12.50
CA LEU A 4 -54.53 16.39 11.26
C LEU A 4 -53.52 16.52 10.09
N SER A 5 -53.19 15.38 9.46
CA SER A 5 -52.86 15.29 8.03
C SER A 5 -54.14 14.77 7.34
N PRO A 6 -54.43 14.99 6.05
CA PRO A 6 -53.52 14.84 4.89
C PRO A 6 -53.82 15.80 3.70
N GLU A 7 -53.07 15.71 2.60
CA GLU A 7 -53.64 15.53 1.24
C GLU A 7 -52.56 15.51 0.15
N ARG A 8 -52.71 14.53 -0.74
CA ARG A 8 -52.02 14.42 -2.03
C ARG A 8 -52.73 15.32 -3.03
N THR A 9 -52.01 15.92 -3.99
CA THR A 9 -52.42 15.92 -5.40
C THR A 9 -51.27 16.30 -6.33
N SER A 10 -51.34 15.69 -7.50
CA SER A 10 -50.46 15.68 -8.67
C SER A 10 -50.59 16.90 -9.59
N LEU A 11 -49.71 16.93 -10.62
CA LEU A 11 -49.68 17.76 -11.86
C LEU A 11 -48.52 18.78 -11.79
N GLY A 12 -47.55 18.84 -12.72
CA GLY A 12 -47.56 18.47 -14.12
C GLY A 12 -47.47 19.74 -14.97
N LYS A 13 -46.25 20.10 -15.40
CA LYS A 13 -45.85 20.68 -16.71
C LYS A 13 -44.74 21.74 -16.63
N SER A 14 -43.89 21.63 -17.64
CA SER A 14 -42.71 22.40 -18.00
C SER A 14 -43.05 23.76 -18.63
N ASN A 15 -42.26 24.78 -18.31
CA ASN A 15 -42.24 26.04 -19.07
C ASN A 15 -40.94 26.18 -19.85
N THR A 16 -41.10 26.38 -21.15
CA THR A 16 -40.11 26.76 -22.17
C THR A 16 -40.13 28.26 -22.36
N THR A 17 -38.99 28.96 -22.28
CA THR A 17 -38.72 30.15 -23.12
C THR A 17 -37.26 30.65 -23.03
N THR A 18 -36.58 30.54 -24.18
CA THR A 18 -35.75 31.57 -24.86
C THR A 18 -34.42 32.02 -24.21
N SER A 19 -33.27 31.57 -24.73
CA SER A 19 -32.58 32.04 -25.95
C SER A 19 -31.96 33.45 -25.80
N ARG A 20 -30.64 33.48 -25.62
CA ARG A 20 -29.78 34.56 -26.11
C ARG A 20 -28.33 34.06 -26.21
N LEU A 21 -27.74 34.33 -27.37
CA LEU A 21 -26.30 34.34 -27.68
C LEU A 21 -25.64 32.98 -27.96
N ALA A 22 -25.91 32.48 -29.17
CA ALA A 22 -24.90 31.77 -29.95
C ALA A 22 -24.08 32.82 -30.73
N GLN A 23 -22.76 32.82 -30.55
CA GLN A 23 -21.81 33.12 -31.62
C GLN A 23 -20.39 32.68 -31.20
N ASN A 24 -19.80 31.91 -32.11
CA ASN A 24 -18.37 31.58 -32.28
C ASN A 24 -17.87 30.22 -31.77
N CYS A 25 -17.36 29.49 -32.78
CA CYS A 25 -16.39 28.39 -32.77
C CYS A 25 -16.95 26.97 -33.03
N LEU A 26 -16.85 26.62 -34.31
CA LEU A 26 -16.95 25.30 -34.96
C LEU A 26 -16.16 24.20 -34.23
N ALA A 27 -16.79 23.03 -34.02
CA ALA A 27 -16.12 21.73 -34.08
C ALA A 27 -17.13 20.56 -34.23
N VAL A 28 -17.14 19.98 -35.43
CA VAL A 28 -17.37 18.56 -35.81
C VAL A 28 -18.59 17.82 -35.22
N PHE A 29 -19.57 17.58 -36.09
CA PHE A 29 -20.62 16.57 -35.91
C PHE A 29 -20.00 15.15 -35.87
N ALA A 30 -20.11 14.48 -34.72
CA ALA A 30 -20.00 13.02 -34.64
C ALA A 30 -21.40 12.42 -34.66
N ASN A 31 -21.73 11.72 -35.75
CA ASN A 31 -22.98 11.00 -35.92
C ASN A 31 -23.18 9.96 -34.80
N ASN A 32 -24.21 10.15 -33.99
CA ASN A 32 -24.72 9.15 -33.06
C ASN A 32 -25.41 8.03 -33.85
N HIS A 33 -24.76 6.87 -33.93
CA HIS A 33 -25.42 5.62 -34.28
C HIS A 33 -25.26 4.57 -33.17
N ARG A 34 -26.41 3.95 -32.86
CA ARG A 34 -26.60 2.69 -32.11
C ARG A 34 -26.56 2.73 -30.58
N MET A 35 -27.58 3.37 -30.01
CA MET A 35 -28.30 2.80 -28.86
C MET A 35 -29.09 1.56 -29.32
N ARG A 36 -28.47 0.36 -29.26
CA ARG A 36 -29.13 -0.97 -29.27
C ARG A 36 -28.08 -2.10 -29.19
N MET A 37 -27.25 -2.18 -28.14
CA MET A 37 -26.34 -3.33 -27.91
C MET A 37 -26.02 -3.61 -26.42
N ALA A 38 -26.78 -3.07 -25.46
CA ALA A 38 -26.43 -3.17 -24.04
C ALA A 38 -26.90 -4.47 -23.34
N GLU A 39 -27.92 -5.16 -23.86
CA GLU A 39 -28.51 -6.33 -23.16
C GLU A 39 -27.76 -7.65 -23.43
N HIS A 40 -27.24 -7.86 -24.63
CA HIS A 40 -26.52 -9.09 -24.99
C HIS A 40 -25.09 -9.19 -24.40
N SER A 41 -24.41 -8.06 -24.19
CA SER A 41 -23.05 -8.01 -23.60
C SER A 41 -23.00 -8.51 -22.15
N CYS A 42 -24.08 -8.30 -21.39
CA CYS A 42 -24.22 -8.77 -20.01
C CYS A 42 -24.32 -10.31 -19.93
N TYR A 43 -25.07 -10.92 -20.85
CA TYR A 43 -25.22 -12.38 -20.93
C TYR A 43 -23.90 -13.06 -21.29
N VAL A 44 -23.15 -12.52 -22.26
CA VAL A 44 -21.86 -13.07 -22.67
C VAL A 44 -20.83 -12.97 -21.55
N LYS A 45 -20.79 -11.87 -20.79
CA LYS A 45 -19.90 -11.73 -19.62
C LYS A 45 -20.26 -12.68 -18.47
N ALA A 46 -21.54 -12.97 -18.27
CA ALA A 46 -22.01 -13.91 -17.25
C ALA A 46 -21.69 -15.37 -17.62
N ALA A 47 -21.90 -15.76 -18.88
CA ALA A 47 -21.55 -17.09 -19.38
C ALA A 47 -20.03 -17.34 -19.31
N LEU A 48 -19.22 -16.32 -19.64
CA LEU A 48 -17.76 -16.41 -19.59
C LEU A 48 -17.22 -16.52 -18.15
N ALA A 49 -17.92 -15.95 -17.17
CA ALA A 49 -17.56 -16.08 -15.76
C ALA A 49 -17.91 -17.46 -15.16
N LEU A 50 -19.02 -18.07 -15.60
CA LEU A 50 -19.41 -19.44 -15.21
C LEU A 50 -18.42 -20.47 -15.76
N ASN A 51 -18.02 -20.32 -17.03
CA ASN A 51 -17.12 -21.25 -17.69
C ASN A 51 -15.70 -21.22 -17.07
N ILE A 52 -15.20 -20.03 -16.71
CA ILE A 52 -13.92 -19.90 -15.98
C ILE A 52 -13.99 -20.54 -14.58
N HIS A 53 -15.15 -20.56 -13.94
CA HIS A 53 -15.32 -21.19 -12.64
C HIS A 53 -15.32 -22.72 -12.75
N GLU A 54 -16.06 -23.29 -13.70
CA GLU A 54 -16.10 -24.73 -13.96
C GLU A 54 -14.73 -25.30 -14.36
N GLU A 55 -13.98 -24.61 -15.22
CA GLU A 55 -12.63 -25.04 -15.58
C GLU A 55 -11.65 -25.03 -14.40
N ARG A 56 -11.82 -24.07 -13.47
CA ARG A 56 -10.95 -23.96 -12.30
C ARG A 56 -11.25 -25.03 -11.26
N VAL A 57 -12.52 -25.42 -11.13
CA VAL A 57 -12.96 -26.55 -10.29
C VAL A 57 -12.48 -27.88 -10.89
N ARG A 58 -12.62 -28.08 -12.22
CA ARG A 58 -12.09 -29.27 -12.90
C ARG A 58 -10.56 -29.40 -12.79
N ARG A 59 -9.81 -28.30 -12.87
CA ARG A 59 -8.34 -28.33 -12.67
C ARG A 59 -7.93 -28.72 -11.25
N MET A 60 -8.65 -28.26 -10.23
CA MET A 60 -8.35 -28.64 -8.84
C MET A 60 -8.59 -30.13 -8.60
N ASN A 61 -9.65 -30.71 -9.18
CA ASN A 61 -9.92 -32.15 -9.05
C ASN A 61 -8.85 -33.00 -9.77
N LYS A 62 -8.34 -32.55 -10.93
CA LYS A 62 -7.29 -33.26 -11.67
C LYS A 62 -5.91 -33.23 -10.99
N THR A 63 -5.62 -32.21 -10.18
CA THR A 63 -4.37 -32.13 -9.41
C THR A 63 -4.36 -33.03 -8.19
N PHE A 64 -5.53 -33.33 -7.62
CA PHE A 64 -5.64 -34.22 -6.45
C PHE A 64 -5.46 -35.71 -6.79
N SER A 65 -5.58 -36.11 -8.05
CA SER A 65 -5.46 -37.51 -8.48
C SER A 65 -4.04 -37.96 -8.83
N SER A 66 -3.00 -37.18 -8.49
CA SER A 66 -1.60 -37.41 -8.93
C SER A 66 -0.59 -37.70 -7.81
N PHE A 67 -1.05 -38.00 -6.59
CA PHE A 67 -0.21 -38.51 -5.51
C PHE A 67 -0.46 -40.01 -5.30
N PRO A 68 0.58 -40.86 -5.12
CA PRO A 68 0.38 -42.25 -4.76
C PRO A 68 -0.22 -42.32 -3.35
N HIS A 69 -1.43 -42.87 -3.24
CA HIS A 69 -2.10 -43.10 -1.96
C HIS A 69 -1.38 -44.24 -1.20
N PRO A 70 -1.13 -44.11 0.12
CA PRO A 70 -0.84 -45.27 0.95
C PRO A 70 -2.08 -46.19 0.96
N LEU A 71 -1.85 -47.50 1.06
CA LEU A 71 -2.89 -48.53 1.10
C LEU A 71 -4.04 -48.13 2.04
N ASN A 72 -5.22 -47.88 1.47
CA ASN A 72 -6.41 -47.53 2.23
C ASN A 72 -6.90 -48.77 3.00
N PRO A 73 -7.29 -48.63 4.29
CA PRO A 73 -8.04 -49.68 4.98
C PRO A 73 -9.39 -49.94 4.27
N PRO A 74 -9.99 -51.13 4.43
CA PRO A 74 -11.24 -51.48 3.77
C PRO A 74 -12.34 -50.45 4.09
N PRO A 75 -13.26 -50.20 3.14
CA PRO A 75 -14.28 -49.18 3.30
C PRO A 75 -15.15 -49.52 4.52
N PRO A 76 -15.44 -48.55 5.42
CA PRO A 76 -16.41 -48.77 6.47
C PRO A 76 -17.77 -49.06 5.82
N GLU A 77 -18.46 -50.07 6.34
CA GLU A 77 -19.79 -50.50 5.90
C GLU A 77 -20.70 -49.29 5.67
N ALA A 78 -21.41 -49.32 4.54
CA ALA A 78 -22.30 -48.27 4.09
C ALA A 78 -23.37 -47.99 5.17
N ASN A 79 -23.17 -46.95 5.96
CA ASN A 79 -24.23 -46.34 6.74
C ASN A 79 -25.28 -45.79 5.75
N PRO A 80 -26.53 -46.29 5.71
CA PRO A 80 -27.54 -45.84 4.76
C PRO A 80 -28.11 -44.44 5.10
N GLY A 81 -27.50 -43.74 6.07
CA GLY A 81 -27.90 -42.41 6.54
C GLY A 81 -26.99 -41.27 6.06
N GLY A 82 -26.36 -41.40 4.89
CA GLY A 82 -25.51 -40.37 4.29
C GLY A 82 -26.32 -39.13 3.89
N THR A 83 -26.56 -38.22 4.84
CA THR A 83 -27.10 -36.89 4.56
C THR A 83 -26.11 -36.11 3.69
N MET A 84 -26.32 -36.13 2.37
CA MET A 84 -25.62 -35.25 1.44
C MET A 84 -25.85 -33.80 1.89
N ALA A 85 -24.84 -33.18 2.49
CA ALA A 85 -24.93 -31.80 2.98
C ALA A 85 -25.10 -30.84 1.78
N PHE A 86 -26.34 -30.48 1.47
CA PHE A 86 -26.68 -29.47 0.46
C PHE A 86 -26.19 -28.09 0.92
N ILE A 87 -24.97 -27.69 0.51
CA ILE A 87 -24.48 -26.32 0.76
C ILE A 87 -25.16 -25.38 -0.22
N LYS A 88 -26.07 -24.53 0.28
CA LYS A 88 -26.70 -23.48 -0.50
C LYS A 88 -25.64 -22.55 -1.12
N VAL A 89 -25.66 -22.43 -2.44
CA VAL A 89 -24.77 -21.50 -3.16
C VAL A 89 -25.12 -20.05 -2.78
N GLN A 90 -24.27 -19.40 -1.98
CA GLN A 90 -24.50 -18.03 -1.49
C GLN A 90 -24.16 -16.97 -2.55
N LYS A 91 -23.14 -17.20 -3.39
CA LYS A 91 -22.65 -16.25 -4.40
C LYS A 91 -23.35 -16.46 -5.75
N THR A 92 -24.65 -16.25 -5.77
CA THR A 92 -25.48 -16.39 -6.97
C THR A 92 -25.34 -15.19 -7.93
N ARG A 93 -25.88 -15.30 -9.15
CA ARG A 93 -26.01 -14.16 -10.08
C ARG A 93 -26.76 -12.99 -9.43
N ALA A 94 -27.77 -13.28 -8.61
CA ALA A 94 -28.53 -12.26 -7.87
C ALA A 94 -27.66 -11.52 -6.85
N TYR A 95 -26.77 -12.23 -6.14
CA TYR A 95 -25.79 -11.62 -5.24
C TYR A 95 -24.90 -10.61 -5.98
N PHE A 96 -24.26 -11.03 -7.08
CA PHE A 96 -23.34 -10.16 -7.83
C PHE A 96 -24.03 -8.95 -8.47
N LYS A 97 -25.31 -9.06 -8.85
CA LYS A 97 -26.09 -7.91 -9.33
C LYS A 97 -26.26 -6.80 -8.27
N ARG A 98 -26.30 -7.16 -6.98
CA ARG A 98 -26.47 -6.21 -5.85
C ARG A 98 -25.15 -5.89 -5.14
N PHE A 99 -24.09 -6.62 -5.44
CA PHE A 99 -22.81 -6.47 -4.76
C PHE A 99 -22.12 -5.16 -5.16
N GLN A 100 -22.11 -4.19 -4.25
CA GLN A 100 -21.41 -2.93 -4.44
C GLN A 100 -19.94 -3.07 -4.02
N VAL A 101 -19.05 -2.98 -5.01
CA VAL A 101 -17.60 -3.05 -4.75
C VAL A 101 -17.12 -1.79 -4.03
N LYS A 102 -16.30 -1.96 -2.99
CA LYS A 102 -15.57 -0.84 -2.36
C LYS A 102 -14.51 -0.28 -3.32
N PHE A 103 -14.01 0.93 -3.04
CA PHE A 103 -12.94 1.56 -3.82
C PHE A 103 -11.70 0.67 -3.93
N LYS A 104 -10.99 0.75 -5.06
CA LYS A 104 -9.85 -0.13 -5.41
C LYS A 104 -8.85 -0.29 -4.27
N ARG A 105 -8.36 0.83 -3.69
CA ARG A 105 -7.36 0.81 -2.61
C ARG A 105 -7.88 0.21 -1.29
N ARG A 106 -9.20 0.28 -1.05
CA ARG A 106 -9.82 -0.36 0.12
C ARG A 106 -9.90 -1.87 -0.06
N ARG A 107 -10.22 -2.34 -1.28
CA ARG A 107 -10.21 -3.77 -1.65
C ARG A 107 -8.80 -4.36 -1.60
N GLU A 108 -7.78 -3.58 -1.99
CA GLU A 108 -6.38 -3.96 -1.86
C GLU A 108 -5.84 -3.83 -0.42
N GLY A 109 -6.64 -3.32 0.53
CA GLY A 109 -6.21 -3.17 1.93
C GLY A 109 -5.08 -2.16 2.14
N LYS A 110 -4.94 -1.15 1.27
CA LYS A 110 -3.82 -0.18 1.30
C LYS A 110 -4.19 1.17 1.90
N THR A 111 -5.47 1.47 2.05
CA THR A 111 -5.92 2.82 2.46
C THR A 111 -7.23 2.75 3.21
N ASP A 112 -7.24 3.38 4.38
CA ASP A 112 -8.46 3.78 5.05
C ASP A 112 -8.87 5.17 4.56
N TYR A 113 -9.99 5.24 3.84
CA TYR A 113 -10.53 6.49 3.31
C TYR A 113 -11.10 7.40 4.42
N ARG A 114 -11.50 6.85 5.58
CA ARG A 114 -11.97 7.69 6.69
C ARG A 114 -10.83 8.53 7.26
N ALA A 115 -9.70 7.90 7.57
CA ALA A 115 -8.49 8.60 8.01
C ALA A 115 -7.95 9.54 6.93
N ARG A 116 -7.86 9.05 5.68
CA ARG A 116 -7.31 9.85 4.56
C ARG A 116 -8.12 11.12 4.30
N ASN A 117 -9.46 11.04 4.29
CA ASN A 117 -10.30 12.22 4.05
C ASN A 117 -10.02 13.33 5.06
N ARG A 118 -9.83 13.00 6.35
CA ARG A 118 -9.52 14.01 7.39
C ARG A 118 -8.13 14.64 7.21
N LEU A 119 -7.15 13.85 6.77
CA LEU A 119 -5.79 14.33 6.52
C LEU A 119 -5.73 15.30 5.32
N ILE A 120 -6.39 14.94 4.21
CA ILE A 120 -6.31 15.72 2.96
C ILE A 120 -7.27 16.91 2.90
N ASN A 121 -8.38 16.88 3.65
CA ASN A 121 -9.37 17.96 3.59
C ASN A 121 -8.72 19.28 4.04
N GLN A 122 -8.82 20.29 3.20
CA GLN A 122 -8.27 21.62 3.41
C GLN A 122 -9.40 22.64 3.37
N ASP A 123 -9.27 23.69 4.18
CA ASP A 123 -10.26 24.77 4.21
C ASP A 123 -10.30 25.46 2.85
N LYS A 124 -11.51 25.66 2.31
CA LYS A 124 -11.69 26.23 0.96
C LYS A 124 -11.18 27.68 0.84
N ASN A 125 -11.13 28.41 1.95
CA ASN A 125 -10.58 29.77 2.02
C ASN A 125 -9.05 29.82 1.86
N LYS A 126 -8.36 28.67 1.90
CA LYS A 126 -6.92 28.57 1.58
C LYS A 126 -6.65 28.33 0.09
N TYR A 127 -7.71 28.30 -0.73
CA TYR A 127 -7.68 28.15 -2.18
C TYR A 127 -6.77 26.99 -2.62
N ASN A 128 -5.73 27.27 -3.43
CA ASN A 128 -4.83 26.27 -3.98
C ASN A 128 -3.62 25.97 -3.08
N THR A 129 -3.64 26.39 -1.81
CA THR A 129 -2.52 26.14 -0.88
C THR A 129 -2.44 24.63 -0.57
N PRO A 130 -1.35 23.95 -0.94
CA PRO A 130 -1.23 22.51 -0.73
C PRO A 130 -1.16 22.17 0.76
N LYS A 131 -1.95 21.19 1.17
CA LYS A 131 -1.85 20.58 2.50
C LYS A 131 -0.87 19.41 2.45
N TYR A 132 0.32 19.60 3.02
CA TYR A 132 1.38 18.60 2.99
C TYR A 132 1.20 17.52 4.06
N ARG A 133 1.52 16.28 3.66
CA ARG A 133 1.54 15.11 4.53
C ARG A 133 2.90 14.44 4.48
N PHE A 134 3.42 14.11 5.66
CA PHE A 134 4.59 13.25 5.82
C PHE A 134 4.14 11.80 5.89
N VAL A 135 4.23 11.12 4.76
CA VAL A 135 3.78 9.74 4.57
C VAL A 135 4.93 8.80 4.89
N VAL A 136 4.78 7.99 5.95
CA VAL A 136 5.77 6.98 6.34
C VAL A 136 5.18 5.59 6.10
N ARG A 137 5.90 4.73 5.37
CA ARG A 137 5.48 3.36 5.06
C ARG A 137 6.63 2.40 5.30
N PHE A 138 6.34 1.34 6.04
CA PHE A 138 7.25 0.23 6.23
C PHE A 138 6.91 -0.89 5.27
N THR A 139 7.92 -1.43 4.63
CA THR A 139 7.88 -2.74 3.98
C THR A 139 8.72 -3.71 4.80
N ASN A 140 8.81 -4.97 4.39
CA ASN A 140 9.59 -5.95 5.14
C ASN A 140 11.10 -5.67 5.14
N ARG A 141 11.62 -4.92 4.15
CA ARG A 141 13.06 -4.70 3.96
C ARG A 141 13.45 -3.23 3.73
N ASP A 142 12.49 -2.32 3.73
CA ASP A 142 12.71 -0.91 3.38
C ASP A 142 11.72 -0.01 4.13
N ILE A 143 12.16 1.21 4.42
CA ILE A 143 11.36 2.29 4.99
C ILE A 143 11.22 3.36 3.92
N ILE A 144 9.99 3.83 3.71
CA ILE A 144 9.67 4.83 2.69
C ILE A 144 9.11 6.05 3.41
N ALA A 145 9.77 7.19 3.22
CA ALA A 145 9.35 8.48 3.76
C ALA A 145 9.11 9.47 2.60
N GLN A 146 7.96 10.13 2.56
CA GLN A 146 7.59 11.03 1.46
C GLN A 146 6.83 12.26 1.96
N ILE A 147 7.10 13.42 1.37
CA ILE A 147 6.23 14.60 1.51
C ILE A 147 5.27 14.63 0.33
N VAL A 148 3.97 14.63 0.62
CA VAL A 148 2.91 14.45 -0.36
C VAL A 148 1.81 15.49 -0.18
N SER A 149 1.38 16.12 -1.27
CA SER A 149 0.14 16.92 -1.34
C SER A 149 -0.89 16.21 -2.22
N ALA A 150 -2.18 16.46 -1.97
CA ALA A 150 -3.26 15.88 -2.76
C ALA A 150 -3.65 16.81 -3.93
N SER A 151 -3.87 16.25 -5.12
CA SER A 151 -4.53 16.92 -6.24
C SER A 151 -5.70 16.10 -6.76
N ILE A 152 -6.52 16.67 -7.66
CA ILE A 152 -7.67 16.00 -8.27
C ILE A 152 -7.25 14.77 -9.08
N ALA A 153 -6.17 14.88 -9.86
CA ALA A 153 -5.68 13.78 -10.69
C ALA A 153 -4.97 12.69 -9.86
N GLY A 154 -4.34 13.09 -8.76
CA GLY A 154 -3.57 12.19 -7.90
C GLY A 154 -2.68 12.93 -6.90
N ASP A 155 -2.02 12.17 -6.04
CA ASP A 155 -1.08 12.72 -5.06
C ASP A 155 0.21 13.20 -5.77
N MET A 156 0.67 14.40 -5.43
CA MET A 156 1.95 14.96 -5.89
C MET A 156 3.01 14.78 -4.80
N ILE A 157 4.15 14.20 -5.16
CA ILE A 157 5.26 13.96 -4.23
C ILE A 157 6.27 15.11 -4.37
N LEU A 158 6.50 15.85 -3.29
CA LEU A 158 7.46 16.94 -3.26
C LEU A 158 8.90 16.41 -3.15
N ALA A 159 9.12 15.47 -2.24
CA ALA A 159 10.39 14.79 -2.01
C ALA A 159 10.15 13.37 -1.47
N SER A 160 11.13 12.49 -1.65
CA SER A 160 11.12 11.13 -1.13
C SER A 160 12.49 10.73 -0.57
N ALA A 161 12.46 9.85 0.42
CA ALA A 161 13.62 9.17 0.98
C ALA A 161 13.29 7.71 1.25
N TYR A 162 14.30 6.86 1.15
CA TYR A 162 14.19 5.40 1.32
C TYR A 162 15.28 4.90 2.27
N ALA A 163 15.08 3.76 2.94
CA ALA A 163 16.15 3.18 3.75
C ALA A 163 17.25 2.57 2.87
N ARG A 164 16.89 2.01 1.71
CA ARG A 164 17.85 1.43 0.74
C ARG A 164 18.89 2.39 0.16
N GLU A 165 18.76 3.69 0.38
CA GLU A 165 19.79 4.68 0.00
C GLU A 165 20.72 5.06 1.16
N LEU A 166 20.36 4.72 2.40
CA LEU A 166 21.21 4.93 3.58
C LEU A 166 22.59 4.26 3.52
N PRO A 167 22.79 3.14 2.79
CA PRO A 167 24.13 2.59 2.58
C PRO A 167 25.14 3.56 1.97
N LYS A 168 24.67 4.59 1.24
CA LYS A 168 25.55 5.64 0.69
C LYS A 168 26.14 6.55 1.76
N TYR A 169 25.45 6.67 2.89
CA TYR A 169 25.86 7.49 4.04
C TYR A 169 26.57 6.66 5.12
N GLY A 170 26.78 5.36 4.89
CA GLY A 170 27.49 4.46 5.81
C GLY A 170 26.62 3.39 6.47
N LEU A 171 25.29 3.50 6.44
CA LEU A 171 24.40 2.51 7.06
C LEU A 171 24.11 1.35 6.10
N LYS A 172 24.93 0.31 6.14
CA LYS A 172 24.80 -0.86 5.24
C LYS A 172 23.82 -1.91 5.72
N VAL A 173 23.63 -2.04 7.03
CA VAL A 173 22.83 -3.07 7.69
C VAL A 173 21.69 -2.47 8.50
N GLY A 174 20.71 -3.28 8.89
CA GLY A 174 19.67 -2.85 9.84
C GLY A 174 18.64 -1.84 9.29
N LEU A 175 18.37 -1.84 7.98
CA LEU A 175 17.57 -0.82 7.27
C LEU A 175 16.09 -0.69 7.69
N THR A 176 15.60 -1.50 8.62
CA THR A 176 14.20 -1.46 9.08
C THR A 176 14.04 -1.23 10.58
N ASN A 177 15.10 -1.00 11.33
CA ASN A 177 14.99 -0.75 12.78
C ASN A 177 14.53 0.71 13.08
N TYR A 178 14.47 1.07 14.36
CA TYR A 178 14.05 2.42 14.78
C TYR A 178 15.06 3.50 14.35
N ALA A 179 16.36 3.20 14.47
CA ALA A 179 17.46 4.10 14.10
C ALA A 179 17.49 4.40 12.59
N ALA A 180 17.27 3.39 11.75
CA ALA A 180 17.12 3.55 10.30
C ALA A 180 15.88 4.39 9.96
N ALA A 181 14.77 4.21 10.70
CA ALA A 181 13.59 5.05 10.52
C ALA A 181 13.92 6.53 10.80
N TYR A 182 14.61 6.81 11.90
CA TYR A 182 15.12 8.13 12.24
C TYR A 182 15.99 8.71 11.11
N CYS A 183 16.99 7.96 10.64
CA CYS A 183 17.86 8.37 9.53
C CYS A 183 17.05 8.69 8.25
N THR A 184 16.05 7.87 7.90
CA THR A 184 15.20 8.15 6.71
C THR A 184 14.35 9.41 6.87
N GLY A 185 13.85 9.70 8.08
CA GLY A 185 13.12 10.92 8.39
C GLY A 185 14.01 12.16 8.26
N LEU A 186 15.20 12.10 8.86
CA LEU A 186 16.22 13.15 8.78
C LEU A 186 16.62 13.46 7.34
N LEU A 187 16.89 12.41 6.55
CA LEU A 187 17.23 12.55 5.14
C LEU A 187 16.12 13.21 4.34
N LEU A 188 14.85 12.84 4.56
CA LEU A 188 13.74 13.49 3.88
C LEU A 188 13.63 14.97 4.28
N ALA A 189 13.75 15.29 5.56
CA ALA A 189 13.67 16.66 6.06
C ALA A 189 14.73 17.55 5.41
N ARG A 190 16.00 17.15 5.45
CA ARG A 190 17.09 17.90 4.82
C ARG A 190 16.92 18.03 3.31
N ARG A 191 16.39 17.02 2.62
CA ARG A 191 16.05 17.11 1.18
C ARG A 191 14.98 18.15 0.89
N VAL A 192 13.92 18.18 1.69
CA VAL A 192 12.80 19.10 1.51
C VAL A 192 13.26 20.53 1.73
N LEU A 193 13.99 20.77 2.82
CA LEU A 193 14.49 22.11 3.15
C LEU A 193 15.51 22.60 2.12
N LYS A 194 16.46 21.74 1.69
CA LYS A 194 17.43 22.10 0.63
C LYS A 194 16.73 22.40 -0.70
N LYS A 195 15.64 21.70 -1.01
CA LYS A 195 14.83 21.95 -2.21
C LYS A 195 14.03 23.25 -2.14
N LEU A 196 13.72 23.72 -0.94
CA LEU A 196 12.95 24.94 -0.69
C LEU A 196 13.84 26.13 -0.29
N GLU A 197 15.16 25.92 -0.25
CA GLU A 197 16.19 26.91 0.13
C GLU A 197 15.96 27.44 1.55
N MET A 198 15.68 26.54 2.49
CA MET A 198 15.39 26.83 3.91
C MET A 198 16.25 26.00 4.88
N ASP A 199 17.28 25.34 4.36
CA ASP A 199 18.08 24.38 5.11
C ASP A 199 19.06 25.02 6.09
N GLU A 200 19.48 26.26 5.83
CA GLU A 200 20.32 27.07 6.73
C GLU A 200 19.52 27.69 7.88
N GLU A 201 18.29 28.18 7.59
CA GLU A 201 17.38 28.79 8.57
C GLU A 201 16.89 27.74 9.58
N TYR A 202 16.50 26.57 9.08
CA TYR A 202 15.94 25.49 9.89
C TYR A 202 16.87 24.27 9.93
N GLN A 203 17.93 24.35 10.74
CA GLN A 203 18.91 23.27 10.90
C GLN A 203 18.42 22.11 11.78
N GLY A 204 17.38 22.36 12.59
CA GLY A 204 16.87 21.40 13.57
C GLY A 204 17.86 21.11 14.71
N ASN A 205 17.76 19.94 15.34
CA ASN A 205 18.63 19.53 16.43
C ASN A 205 19.82 18.67 15.92
N PRO A 206 21.08 19.15 15.93
CA PRO A 206 22.23 18.42 15.43
C PRO A 206 22.67 17.22 16.28
N GLU A 207 22.44 17.25 17.59
CA GLU A 207 23.00 16.27 18.52
C GLU A 207 22.07 15.06 18.75
N ALA A 208 20.82 15.15 18.28
CA ALA A 208 19.77 14.15 18.49
C ALA A 208 19.68 13.72 19.96
N SER A 209 19.46 14.69 20.86
CA SER A 209 19.42 14.50 22.32
C SER A 209 18.33 13.52 22.79
N GLY A 210 17.32 13.25 21.96
CA GLY A 210 16.19 12.36 22.30
C GLY A 210 15.04 13.10 22.98
N GLU A 211 15.23 14.35 23.37
CA GLU A 211 14.19 15.22 23.92
C GLU A 211 13.13 15.58 22.87
N ASP A 212 11.97 16.05 23.33
CA ASP A 212 10.96 16.59 22.42
C ASP A 212 11.50 17.86 21.73
N TYR A 213 11.30 17.97 20.42
CA TYR A 213 11.81 19.11 19.65
C TYR A 213 10.74 19.58 18.68
N SER A 214 10.38 20.85 18.82
CA SER A 214 9.52 21.56 17.89
C SER A 214 10.29 22.74 17.32
N VAL A 215 10.18 22.92 16.01
CA VAL A 215 10.84 24.02 15.31
C VAL A 215 10.04 25.30 15.55
N GLU A 216 10.67 26.26 16.23
CA GLU A 216 10.07 27.58 16.43
C GLU A 216 10.14 28.41 15.13
N PRO A 217 9.12 29.24 14.84
CA PRO A 217 9.12 30.06 13.65
C PRO A 217 10.16 31.17 13.74
N ALA A 218 11.00 31.28 12.70
CA ALA A 218 11.87 32.42 12.51
C ALA A 218 11.08 33.66 12.04
N GLU A 219 11.73 34.82 12.07
CA GLU A 219 11.14 36.10 11.66
C GLU A 219 10.84 36.18 10.17
N SER A 220 11.62 35.49 9.34
CA SER A 220 11.50 35.46 7.88
C SER A 220 10.38 34.53 7.41
N ARG A 221 10.66 33.23 7.25
CA ARG A 221 9.74 32.29 6.61
C ARG A 221 9.34 31.23 7.60
N ARG A 222 8.04 30.95 7.74
CA ARG A 222 7.55 29.90 8.65
C ARG A 222 8.12 28.51 8.29
N PRO A 223 8.38 27.65 9.28
CA PRO A 223 8.93 26.32 9.05
C PRO A 223 8.00 25.48 8.18
N PHE A 224 8.59 24.52 7.45
CA PHE A 224 7.81 23.69 6.54
C PHE A 224 6.90 22.74 7.33
N ARG A 225 5.59 23.01 7.28
CA ARG A 225 4.59 22.25 8.01
C ARG A 225 4.07 21.04 7.23
N ALA A 226 4.11 19.86 7.83
CA ALA A 226 3.52 18.63 7.29
C ALA A 226 2.75 17.85 8.36
N LEU A 227 1.73 17.07 7.94
CA LEU A 227 0.98 16.19 8.85
C LEU A 227 1.43 14.74 8.71
N LEU A 228 1.71 14.05 9.82
CA LEU A 228 2.07 12.64 9.79
C LEU A 228 0.91 11.77 9.27
N ASP A 229 1.16 11.01 8.21
CA ASP A 229 0.26 10.01 7.64
C ASP A 229 0.84 8.61 7.89
N VAL A 230 0.34 7.94 8.93
CA VAL A 230 0.72 6.57 9.34
C VAL A 230 0.04 5.47 8.50
N GLY A 231 -0.97 5.83 7.71
CA GLY A 231 -1.73 4.88 6.90
C GLY A 231 -2.59 3.95 7.76
N LEU A 232 -2.34 2.64 7.65
CA LEU A 232 -3.08 1.59 8.36
C LEU A 232 -2.33 1.06 9.59
N ILE A 233 -1.13 1.58 9.86
CA ILE A 233 -0.29 1.15 10.98
C ILE A 233 -0.94 1.61 12.29
N ARG A 234 -0.94 0.73 13.29
CA ARG A 234 -1.40 1.08 14.64
C ARG A 234 -0.41 2.03 15.30
N THR A 235 -0.91 3.14 15.83
CA THR A 235 -0.12 4.17 16.53
C THR A 235 0.18 3.76 17.97
N THR A 236 0.98 2.70 18.13
CA THR A 236 1.50 2.24 19.43
C THR A 236 2.72 3.06 19.85
N THR A 237 2.95 3.19 21.14
CA THR A 237 4.15 3.83 21.69
C THR A 237 5.39 3.03 21.30
N GLY A 238 6.47 3.70 20.90
CA GLY A 238 7.71 3.06 20.42
C GLY A 238 7.63 2.51 18.98
N ASN A 239 6.55 2.77 18.23
CA ASN A 239 6.48 2.36 16.84
C ASN A 239 7.53 3.11 16.00
N ARG A 240 8.23 2.39 15.11
CA ARG A 240 9.27 2.92 14.21
C ARG A 240 8.80 4.08 13.33
N VAL A 241 7.49 4.18 13.03
CA VAL A 241 6.92 5.36 12.34
C VAL A 241 7.23 6.65 13.09
N PHE A 242 7.23 6.62 14.42
CA PHE A 242 7.57 7.77 15.25
C PHE A 242 9.08 8.03 15.33
N GLY A 243 9.92 7.04 15.04
CA GLY A 243 11.36 7.27 14.81
C GLY A 243 11.59 8.11 13.56
N ALA A 244 10.91 7.79 12.46
CA ALA A 244 10.94 8.62 11.25
C ALA A 244 10.34 10.02 11.47
N LEU A 245 9.30 10.14 12.30
CA LEU A 245 8.79 11.43 12.75
C LEU A 245 9.87 12.22 13.49
N LYS A 246 10.54 11.61 14.47
CA LYS A 246 11.58 12.27 15.27
C LYS A 246 12.75 12.74 14.41
N GLY A 247 13.22 11.91 13.48
CA GLY A 247 14.25 12.31 12.52
C GLY A 247 13.81 13.47 11.62
N ALA A 248 12.53 13.53 11.22
CA ALA A 248 12.01 14.63 10.44
C ALA A 248 11.95 15.95 11.23
N LEU A 249 11.59 15.89 12.51
CA LEU A 249 11.59 17.04 13.43
C LEU A 249 13.01 17.57 13.66
N ASP A 250 13.94 16.68 14.02
CA ASP A 250 15.35 17.04 14.24
C ASP A 250 16.06 17.50 12.95
N GLY A 251 15.49 17.18 11.79
CA GLY A 251 15.91 17.68 10.49
C GLY A 251 15.37 19.06 10.12
N GLY A 252 14.45 19.63 10.92
CA GLY A 252 13.90 20.99 10.75
C GLY A 252 12.49 21.06 10.15
N LEU A 253 11.75 19.96 10.04
CA LEU A 253 10.33 20.02 9.63
C LEU A 253 9.41 20.30 10.83
N ASP A 254 8.39 21.12 10.62
CA ASP A 254 7.30 21.31 11.58
C ASP A 254 6.23 20.22 11.35
N ILE A 255 6.14 19.26 12.26
CA ILE A 255 5.10 18.24 12.25
C ILE A 255 4.38 18.27 13.60
N PRO A 256 3.10 18.68 13.65
CA PRO A 256 2.35 18.71 14.91
C PRO A 256 2.26 17.32 15.55
N HIS A 257 2.71 17.18 16.78
CA HIS A 257 2.81 15.90 17.47
C HIS A 257 2.70 16.02 19.00
N SER A 258 2.82 14.88 19.68
CA SER A 258 2.92 14.78 21.14
C SER A 258 3.93 13.67 21.48
N GLU A 259 4.71 13.87 22.52
CA GLU A 259 5.76 12.96 22.99
C GLU A 259 5.29 11.54 23.38
N LYS A 260 3.98 11.37 23.64
CA LYS A 260 3.35 10.12 24.15
C LYS A 260 3.60 8.85 23.32
N ARG A 261 4.03 9.01 22.06
CA ARG A 261 4.23 7.90 21.11
C ARG A 261 5.70 7.60 20.82
N PHE A 262 6.64 8.40 21.31
CA PHE A 262 8.06 8.11 21.17
C PHE A 262 8.49 6.89 21.99
N ALA A 263 9.63 6.32 21.62
CA ALA A 263 10.25 5.26 22.42
C ALA A 263 10.80 5.88 23.71
N GLY A 264 10.60 5.25 24.87
CA GLY A 264 10.96 5.81 26.17
C GLY A 264 9.84 6.55 26.91
N PHE A 265 8.67 6.74 26.29
CA PHE A 265 7.52 7.29 27.01
C PHE A 265 6.88 6.25 27.94
N SER A 266 6.85 6.54 29.23
CA SER A 266 6.14 5.73 30.22
C SER A 266 4.72 6.25 30.43
N LYS A 267 3.74 5.35 30.40
CA LYS A 267 2.33 5.71 30.62
C LYS A 267 2.05 6.08 32.07
N ASP A 268 2.84 5.55 33.00
CA ASP A 268 2.61 5.69 34.43
C ASP A 268 3.16 7.04 34.93
N SER A 269 4.40 7.37 34.56
CA SER A 269 4.99 8.69 34.87
C SER A 269 4.50 9.79 33.93
N LYS A 270 3.91 9.44 32.78
CA LYS A 270 3.47 10.38 31.71
C LYS A 270 4.59 11.31 31.22
N GLN A 271 5.84 10.88 31.35
CA GLN A 271 7.02 11.62 30.94
C GLN A 271 7.82 10.82 29.92
N LEU A 272 8.48 11.53 29.01
CA LEU A 272 9.43 10.96 28.07
C LEU A 272 10.81 10.85 28.74
N ASP A 273 11.33 9.64 28.80
CA ASP A 273 12.74 9.42 29.12
C ASP A 273 13.60 9.68 27.88
N ALA A 274 14.26 10.85 27.86
CA ALA A 274 15.09 11.29 26.75
C ALA A 274 16.30 10.36 26.52
N ASP A 275 16.87 9.79 27.58
CA ASP A 275 18.02 8.89 27.48
C ASP A 275 17.63 7.57 26.83
N VAL A 276 16.47 7.02 27.19
CA VAL A 276 15.93 5.83 26.52
C VAL A 276 15.62 6.15 25.07
N HIS A 277 15.01 7.29 24.78
CA HIS A 277 14.72 7.67 23.40
C HIS A 277 15.99 7.82 22.55
N ARG A 278 17.03 8.47 23.10
CA ARG A 278 18.36 8.61 22.51
C ARG A 278 19.00 7.25 22.23
N LYS A 279 18.91 6.30 23.17
CA LYS A 279 19.34 4.91 22.95
C LYS A 279 18.61 4.25 21.78
N TYR A 280 17.33 4.54 21.54
CA TYR A 280 16.62 4.01 20.37
C TYR A 280 17.07 4.64 19.05
N ILE A 281 17.35 5.95 19.06
CA ILE A 281 17.85 6.70 17.88
C ILE A 281 19.21 6.16 17.44
N TYR A 282 20.12 5.91 18.37
CA TYR A 282 21.47 5.42 18.08
C TYR A 282 21.59 3.88 18.07
N GLY A 283 20.47 3.16 18.05
CA GLY A 283 20.48 1.69 17.93
C GLY A 283 20.95 0.94 19.18
N GLY A 284 21.02 1.58 20.34
CA GLY A 284 21.40 0.97 21.62
C GLY A 284 20.56 -0.25 22.00
N HIS A 285 19.26 -0.27 21.68
CA HIS A 285 18.41 -1.46 21.87
C HIS A 285 18.86 -2.67 21.01
N VAL A 286 19.41 -2.42 19.82
CA VAL A 286 20.00 -3.47 18.97
C VAL A 286 21.35 -3.90 19.55
N ALA A 287 22.17 -2.95 20.01
CA ALA A 287 23.44 -3.25 20.69
C ALA A 287 23.23 -4.11 21.93
N THR A 288 22.26 -3.77 22.79
CA THR A 288 21.90 -4.58 23.96
C THR A 288 21.49 -5.98 23.55
N TYR A 289 20.65 -6.11 22.51
CA TYR A 289 20.21 -7.42 22.02
C TYR A 289 21.36 -8.26 21.42
N MET A 290 22.33 -7.61 20.77
CA MET A 290 23.56 -8.26 20.31
C MET A 290 24.37 -8.81 21.49
N LYS A 291 24.55 -8.02 22.56
CA LYS A 291 25.30 -8.44 23.76
C LYS A 291 24.62 -9.61 24.46
N THR A 292 23.31 -9.53 24.72
CA THR A 292 22.57 -10.62 25.36
C THR A 292 22.63 -11.91 24.55
N LEU A 293 22.49 -11.85 23.22
CA LEU A 293 22.57 -13.04 22.38
C LEU A 293 23.99 -13.61 22.27
N THR A 294 25.02 -12.78 22.40
CA THR A 294 26.41 -13.26 22.40
C THR A 294 26.71 -14.07 23.65
N GLU A 295 26.18 -13.65 24.80
CA GLU A 295 26.36 -14.31 26.09
C GLU A 295 25.46 -15.54 26.24
N ASP A 296 24.17 -15.43 25.92
CA ASP A 296 23.18 -16.48 26.16
C ASP A 296 23.16 -17.55 25.06
N GLU A 297 23.21 -17.14 23.78
CA GLU A 297 22.92 -18.02 22.63
C GLU A 297 23.72 -17.64 21.36
N PRO A 298 25.01 -18.02 21.27
CA PRO A 298 25.90 -17.58 20.18
C PRO A 298 25.45 -18.06 18.79
N GLU A 299 24.76 -19.19 18.69
CA GLU A 299 24.20 -19.70 17.42
C GLU A 299 23.10 -18.76 16.87
N LYS A 300 22.23 -18.25 17.75
CA LYS A 300 21.21 -17.27 17.36
C LYS A 300 21.84 -15.95 16.96
N TYR A 301 22.90 -15.53 17.65
CA TYR A 301 23.66 -14.34 17.26
C TYR A 301 24.20 -14.46 15.82
N GLN A 302 24.84 -15.57 15.48
CA GLN A 302 25.37 -15.80 14.13
C GLN A 302 24.29 -15.76 13.04
N SER A 303 23.11 -16.33 13.31
CA SER A 303 22.01 -16.33 12.33
C SER A 303 21.33 -14.96 12.18
N HIS A 304 21.00 -14.29 13.29
CA HIS A 304 20.30 -13.01 13.29
C HIS A 304 21.16 -11.84 12.81
N PHE A 305 22.44 -11.84 13.18
CA PHE A 305 23.38 -10.76 12.90
C PHE A 305 24.42 -11.12 11.83
N SER A 306 24.16 -12.14 11.01
CA SER A 306 25.05 -12.57 9.93
C SER A 306 25.54 -11.44 9.01
N GLU A 307 24.69 -10.47 8.68
CA GLU A 307 25.08 -9.30 7.88
C GLU A 307 25.97 -8.31 8.65
N TYR A 308 25.78 -8.18 9.96
CA TYR A 308 26.62 -7.33 10.81
C TYR A 308 28.02 -7.94 10.95
N ILE A 309 28.10 -9.25 11.18
CA ILE A 309 29.36 -10.01 11.23
C ILE A 309 30.12 -9.88 9.89
N LYS A 310 29.42 -10.00 8.76
CA LYS A 310 30.02 -9.81 7.42
C LYS A 310 30.57 -8.40 7.18
N GLN A 311 30.04 -7.39 7.87
CA GLN A 311 30.55 -6.01 7.79
C GLN A 311 31.55 -5.68 8.90
N GLY A 312 31.81 -6.60 9.84
CA GLY A 312 32.69 -6.38 10.99
C GLY A 312 32.16 -5.32 11.95
N LEU A 313 30.84 -5.29 12.20
CA LEU A 313 30.21 -4.34 13.12
C LEU A 313 29.83 -5.04 14.43
N GLU A 314 30.42 -4.58 15.53
CA GLU A 314 30.10 -5.05 16.87
C GLU A 314 29.06 -4.16 17.56
N ALA A 315 28.61 -4.55 18.75
CA ALA A 315 27.56 -3.84 19.48
C ALA A 315 27.99 -2.40 19.85
N ASP A 316 29.26 -2.20 20.15
CA ASP A 316 29.80 -0.91 20.61
C ASP A 316 30.00 0.09 19.45
N ASP A 317 30.19 -0.40 18.22
CA ASP A 317 30.40 0.43 17.04
C ASP A 317 29.11 1.12 16.53
N LEU A 318 27.93 0.64 16.95
CA LEU A 318 26.66 1.08 16.38
C LEU A 318 26.39 2.57 16.61
N GLU A 319 26.67 3.09 17.81
CA GLU A 319 26.41 4.50 18.11
C GLU A 319 27.27 5.43 17.23
N GLU A 320 28.56 5.11 17.08
CA GLU A 320 29.46 5.88 16.22
C GLU A 320 29.04 5.82 14.76
N MET A 321 28.63 4.65 14.27
CA MET A 321 28.14 4.47 12.91
C MET A 321 26.94 5.39 12.65
N TYR A 322 25.94 5.42 13.52
CA TYR A 322 24.77 6.29 13.33
C TYR A 322 25.12 7.78 13.41
N LYS A 323 26.03 8.20 14.31
CA LYS A 323 26.53 9.59 14.34
C LYS A 323 27.18 10.00 13.02
N LYS A 324 28.04 9.14 12.46
CA LYS A 324 28.67 9.34 11.13
C LYS A 324 27.62 9.45 10.02
N VAL A 325 26.59 8.60 10.06
CA VAL A 325 25.48 8.62 9.10
C VAL A 325 24.67 9.92 9.20
N HIS A 326 24.34 10.38 10.41
CA HIS A 326 23.61 11.64 10.61
C HIS A 326 24.38 12.83 10.07
N ALA A 327 25.68 12.90 10.34
CA ALA A 327 26.57 13.94 9.81
C ALA A 327 26.64 13.90 8.28
N ALA A 328 26.81 12.70 7.69
CA ALA A 328 26.85 12.53 6.24
C ALA A 328 25.53 12.95 5.55
N ILE A 329 24.38 12.64 6.16
CA ILE A 329 23.06 13.07 5.65
C ILE A 329 22.93 14.60 5.68
N ARG A 330 23.41 15.26 6.74
CA ARG A 330 23.38 16.72 6.84
C ARG A 330 24.30 17.37 5.81
N ALA A 331 25.47 16.78 5.55
CA ALA A 331 26.44 17.29 4.59
C ALA A 331 25.91 17.23 3.14
N ASP A 332 25.39 16.08 2.70
CA ASP A 332 24.76 15.97 1.39
C ASP A 332 23.45 15.16 1.43
N PRO A 333 22.28 15.83 1.48
CA PRO A 333 21.02 15.14 1.41
C PRO A 333 20.59 14.81 -0.03
N SER A 334 21.37 15.09 -1.08
CA SER A 334 20.88 15.02 -2.46
C SER A 334 20.41 13.62 -2.93
N PRO A 335 19.35 13.52 -3.75
CA PRO A 335 18.92 12.23 -4.31
C PRO A 335 19.73 11.86 -5.56
N LYS A 336 20.47 10.74 -5.51
CA LYS A 336 21.15 10.18 -6.71
C LYS A 336 20.16 9.43 -7.61
N LYS A 337 20.00 9.89 -8.85
CA LYS A 337 19.17 9.24 -9.89
C LYS A 337 19.86 7.98 -10.43
N SER A 338 19.07 7.06 -10.99
CA SER A 338 19.62 5.89 -11.67
C SER A 338 20.18 6.28 -13.04
N GLU A 339 21.38 5.82 -13.35
CA GLU A 339 22.07 6.02 -14.63
C GLU A 339 21.72 4.93 -15.65
N LYS A 340 20.87 3.95 -15.29
CA LYS A 340 20.49 2.84 -16.17
C LYS A 340 19.63 3.35 -17.34
N GLN A 341 20.13 3.16 -18.56
CA GLN A 341 19.40 3.49 -19.78
C GLN A 341 18.18 2.57 -19.98
N PRO A 342 17.08 3.10 -20.55
CA PRO A 342 15.93 2.27 -20.89
C PRO A 342 16.32 1.23 -21.95
N PRO A 343 15.81 -0.01 -21.86
CA PRO A 343 16.12 -1.05 -22.85
C PRO A 343 15.58 -0.67 -24.23
N LYS A 344 16.36 -0.94 -25.29
CA LYS A 344 16.00 -0.63 -26.69
C LYS A 344 14.72 -1.34 -27.14
N GLN A 345 14.46 -2.55 -26.63
CA GLN A 345 13.25 -3.32 -26.92
C GLN A 345 12.61 -3.81 -25.63
N HIS A 346 11.29 -3.68 -25.52
CA HIS A 346 10.54 -4.12 -24.34
C HIS A 346 10.24 -5.63 -24.43
N LYS A 347 10.97 -6.44 -23.65
CA LYS A 347 10.70 -7.88 -23.51
C LYS A 347 9.41 -8.10 -22.73
N ARG A 348 8.45 -8.80 -23.32
CA ARG A 348 7.16 -9.12 -22.69
C ARG A 348 7.21 -10.49 -22.03
N TYR A 349 7.02 -10.54 -20.71
CA TYR A 349 6.96 -11.79 -19.94
C TYR A 349 5.54 -12.34 -19.77
N ASN A 350 4.53 -11.46 -19.87
CA ASN A 350 3.13 -11.85 -19.73
C ASN A 350 2.55 -12.30 -21.07
N LEU A 351 1.70 -13.32 -21.05
CA LEU A 351 0.98 -13.78 -22.24
C LEU A 351 0.22 -12.64 -22.92
N LYS A 352 0.17 -12.68 -24.26
CA LYS A 352 -0.66 -11.76 -25.05
C LYS A 352 -2.12 -12.11 -24.82
N LYS A 353 -2.96 -11.08 -24.64
CA LYS A 353 -4.41 -11.30 -24.54
C LYS A 353 -4.87 -11.83 -25.89
N LEU A 354 -5.48 -13.02 -25.88
CA LEU A 354 -5.99 -13.65 -27.09
C LEU A 354 -6.97 -12.70 -27.79
N THR A 355 -6.87 -12.66 -29.12
CA THR A 355 -7.82 -11.93 -29.95
C THR A 355 -9.20 -12.59 -29.86
N TYR A 356 -10.22 -11.96 -30.44
CA TYR A 356 -11.55 -12.56 -30.49
C TYR A 356 -11.56 -13.80 -31.39
N GLU A 357 -10.90 -13.73 -32.55
CA GLU A 357 -10.79 -14.81 -33.53
C GLU A 357 -10.05 -16.02 -32.98
N GLU A 358 -8.90 -15.82 -32.32
CA GLU A 358 -8.15 -16.89 -31.66
C GLU A 358 -8.99 -17.59 -30.57
N ARG A 359 -9.84 -16.84 -29.85
CA ARG A 359 -10.76 -17.42 -28.86
C ARG A 359 -11.89 -18.21 -29.52
N LYS A 360 -12.41 -17.73 -30.66
CA LYS A 360 -13.46 -18.40 -31.43
C LYS A 360 -12.93 -19.71 -32.02
N ALA A 361 -11.76 -19.68 -32.64
CA ALA A 361 -11.11 -20.87 -33.20
C ALA A 361 -10.89 -21.94 -32.12
N LYS A 362 -10.32 -21.57 -30.97
CA LYS A 362 -10.14 -22.50 -29.83
C LYS A 362 -11.44 -23.08 -29.30
N LEU A 363 -12.54 -22.32 -29.36
CA LEU A 363 -13.85 -22.83 -28.95
C LEU A 363 -14.36 -23.89 -29.93
N ILE A 364 -14.23 -23.62 -31.24
CA ILE A 364 -14.62 -24.56 -32.30
C ILE A 364 -13.81 -25.85 -32.18
N GLU A 365 -12.49 -25.73 -32.09
CA GLU A 365 -11.58 -26.89 -31.89
C GLU A 365 -11.99 -27.73 -30.68
N ARG A 366 -12.34 -27.08 -29.57
CA ARG A 366 -12.76 -27.78 -28.35
C ARG A 366 -14.12 -28.47 -28.49
N LEU A 367 -15.08 -27.84 -29.17
CA LEU A 367 -16.39 -28.45 -29.42
C LEU A 367 -16.26 -29.65 -30.34
N ASN A 368 -15.47 -29.53 -31.41
CA ASN A 368 -15.21 -30.64 -32.32
C ASN A 368 -14.55 -31.82 -31.60
N ALA A 369 -13.55 -31.55 -30.75
CA ALA A 369 -12.88 -32.59 -29.95
C ALA A 369 -13.81 -33.27 -28.93
N LEU A 370 -14.78 -32.53 -28.37
CA LEU A 370 -15.79 -33.09 -27.46
C LEU A 370 -16.75 -34.02 -28.20
N ASN A 371 -17.24 -33.58 -29.37
CA ASN A 371 -18.16 -34.38 -30.18
C ASN A 371 -17.49 -35.66 -30.70
N SER A 372 -16.21 -35.60 -31.08
CA SER A 372 -15.46 -36.79 -31.49
C SER A 372 -15.16 -37.75 -30.34
N ALA A 373 -15.05 -37.26 -29.10
CA ALA A 373 -14.82 -38.12 -27.94
C ALA A 373 -16.12 -38.79 -27.47
N ALA A 374 -17.25 -38.10 -27.53
CA ALA A 374 -18.55 -38.67 -27.18
C ALA A 374 -19.02 -39.74 -28.18
N GLY A 375 -18.74 -39.56 -29.48
CA GLY A 375 -19.08 -40.56 -30.51
C GLY A 375 -18.20 -41.81 -30.50
N ASN A 376 -17.23 -41.93 -29.60
CA ASN A 376 -16.37 -43.11 -29.47
C ASN A 376 -16.78 -44.02 -28.31
N ASP A 377 -17.69 -43.56 -27.43
CA ASP A 377 -18.22 -44.33 -26.29
C ASP A 377 -19.57 -45.02 -26.63
N ASP A 378 -20.21 -44.67 -27.75
CA ASP A 378 -21.50 -45.25 -28.18
C ASP A 378 -21.34 -46.45 -29.15
N ASP A 379 -20.11 -46.84 -29.51
CA ASP A 379 -19.82 -47.92 -30.48
C ASP A 379 -19.29 -49.24 -29.82
N GLU A 380 -19.41 -49.41 -28.49
CA GLU A 380 -19.04 -50.64 -27.76
C GLU A 380 -20.22 -51.40 -27.11
N GLU A 381 -21.46 -51.12 -27.49
CA GLU A 381 -22.62 -51.98 -27.19
C GLU A 381 -23.42 -52.25 -28.47
N ASP A 382 -23.01 -53.26 -29.25
CA ASP A 382 -23.88 -54.12 -30.07
C ASP A 382 -23.00 -54.98 -30.99
N ASP A 383 -22.39 -56.02 -30.43
CA ASP A 383 -22.03 -57.26 -31.14
C ASP A 383 -21.59 -58.30 -30.09
N ASP A 384 -22.56 -59.02 -29.50
CA ASP A 384 -22.47 -60.44 -29.09
C ASP A 384 -23.84 -61.02 -28.70
#